data_AF-A0A354YUQ8-F1
#
_entry.id   AF-A0A354YUQ8-F1
#
_cell.length_a   1.000
_cell.length_b   1.000
_cell.length_c   1.000
_cell.angle_alpha   90.00
_cell.angle_beta   90.00
_cell.angle_gamma   90.00
#
_symmetry.space_group_name_H-M   'P 1'
#
loop_
_entity.id
_entity.type
_entity.pdbx_description
1 polymer ?
#
loop_
_entity_poly.entity_id
_entity_poly.type
_entity_poly.pdbx_seq_one_letter_code
_entity_poly.pdbx_strand_id
1 'polypeptide(L)' 'MERYAVAIVVGIAAGFLDRLIMLRSDYRFYPTYPHGYLTHLALGFIAAGLGAVA' A
#
# COMPACT_ATOMS: atom_id res chain seq x y z
N MET A 1 -14.99 2.17 -19.98
CA MET A 1 -14.92 1.35 -18.75
C MET A 1 -13.55 0.72 -18.54
N GLU A 2 -12.96 0.03 -19.52
CA GLU A 2 -11.64 -0.62 -19.36
C GLU A 2 -10.51 0.33 -18.94
N ARG A 3 -10.41 1.52 -19.54
CA ARG A 3 -9.38 2.52 -19.16
C ARG A 3 -9.44 2.93 -17.69
N TYR A 4 -10.64 3.01 -17.10
CA TYR A 4 -10.80 3.33 -15.69
C TYR A 4 -10.37 2.16 -14.81
N ALA A 5 -10.71 0.92 -15.19
CA ALA A 5 -10.26 -0.27 -14.48
C ALA A 5 -8.72 -0.36 -14.47
N VAL A 6 -8.06 -0.07 -15.61
CA VAL A 6 -6.60 -0.02 -15.70
C VAL A 6 -6.02 1.07 -14.79
N ALA A 7 -6.59 2.27 -14.81
CA ALA A 7 -6.13 3.37 -13.95
C ALA A 7 -6.26 3.04 -12.45
N ILE A 8 -7.38 2.43 -12.05
CA ILE A 8 -7.63 2.00 -10.67
C ILE A 8 -6.59 0.96 -10.25
N VAL A 9 -6.39 -0.09 -11.06
CA VAL A 9 -5.44 -1.17 -10.74
C VAL A 9 -4.01 -0.62 -10.63
N VAL A 10 -3.60 0.26 -11.54
CA VAL A 10 -2.28 0.90 -11.50
C VAL A 10 -2.14 1.79 -10.26
N GLY A 11 -3.17 2.55 -9.89
CA GLY A 11 -3.17 3.38 -8.68
C GLY A 11 -3.03 2.56 -7.40
N ILE A 12 -3.78 1.46 -7.29
CA ILE A 12 -3.68 0.51 -6.17
C ILE A 12 -2.28 -0.07 -6.09
N ALA A 13 -1.75 -0.56 -7.22
CA ALA A 13 -0.42 -1.16 -7.28
C ALA A 13 0.67 -0.15 -6.90
N ALA A 14 0.61 1.06 -7.44
CA ALA A 14 1.59 2.12 -7.13
C ALA A 14 1.56 2.49 -5.65
N GLY A 15 0.38 2.76 -5.07
CA GLY A 15 0.25 3.12 -3.65
C GLY A 15 0.65 1.98 -2.70
N PHE A 16 0.34 0.74 -3.06
CA PHE A 16 0.75 -0.42 -2.26
C PHE A 16 2.26 -0.69 -2.35
N LEU A 17 2.87 -0.52 -3.53
CA LEU A 17 4.31 -0.64 -3.73
C LEU A 17 5.09 0.44 -2.97
N ASP A 18 4.60 1.68 -2.95
CA ASP A 18 5.19 2.75 -2.14
C ASP A 18 5.27 2.34 -0.65
N ARG A 19 4.16 1.82 -0.11
CA ARG A 19 4.12 1.31 1.27
C ARG A 19 5.11 0.16 1.50
N LEU A 20 5.24 -0.76 0.55
CA LEU A 20 6.21 -1.86 0.62
C LEU A 20 7.65 -1.37 0.65
N ILE A 21 7.99 -0.41 -0.23
CA ILE A 21 9.34 0.18 -0.32
C ILE A 21 9.67 0.91 0.99
N MET A 22 8.74 1.74 1.48
CA MET A 22 8.88 2.46 2.75
C MET A 22 9.15 1.49 3.92
N LEU A 23 8.32 0.46 4.06
CA LEU A 23 8.46 -0.53 5.12
C LEU A 23 9.77 -1.34 5.01
N ARG A 24 10.28 -1.56 3.80
CA ARG A 24 11.54 -2.28 3.58
C ARG A 24 12.76 -1.47 3.99
N SER A 25 12.72 -0.15 3.90
CA SER A 25 13.80 0.72 4.37
C SER A 25 13.88 0.75 5.90
N ASP A 26 12.73 0.68 6.57
CA ASP A 26 12.63 0.97 8.00
C ASP A 26 12.35 -0.26 8.88
N TYR A 27 12.32 -1.48 8.33
CA TYR A 27 11.87 -2.68 9.06
C TYR A 27 12.59 -2.93 10.41
N ARG A 28 13.83 -2.47 10.57
CA ARG A 28 14.62 -2.60 11.81
C ARG A 28 14.23 -1.57 12.88
N PHE A 29 13.59 -0.48 12.48
CA PHE A 29 13.12 0.59 13.36
C PHE A 29 11.66 0.40 13.80
N TYR A 30 10.99 -0.67 13.36
CA TYR A 30 9.64 -1.02 13.81
C TYR A 30 9.69 -1.90 15.05
N PRO A 31 9.45 -1.36 16.27
CA PRO A 31 9.59 -2.10 17.53
C PRO A 31 8.58 -3.25 17.66
N THR A 32 7.47 -3.19 16.93
CA THR A 32 6.41 -4.21 16.91
C THR A 32 6.45 -5.10 15.67
N TYR A 33 7.59 -5.22 14.99
CA TYR A 33 7.76 -6.22 13.93
C TYR A 33 7.49 -7.64 14.49
N PRO A 34 6.71 -8.49 13.80
CA PRO A 34 6.09 -8.30 12.49
C PRO A 34 4.67 -7.71 12.53
N HIS A 35 4.04 -7.60 13.70
CA HIS A 35 2.64 -7.18 13.82
C HIS A 35 2.37 -5.77 13.28
N GLY A 36 3.20 -4.80 13.65
CA GLY A 36 3.09 -3.43 13.12
C GLY A 36 3.25 -3.38 11.61
N TYR A 37 4.14 -4.21 11.07
CA TYR A 37 4.40 -4.33 9.64
C TYR A 37 3.15 -4.77 8.87
N LEU A 38 2.43 -5.78 9.39
CA LEU A 38 1.19 -6.27 8.79
C LEU A 38 0.08 -5.19 8.82
N THR A 39 -0.03 -4.44 9.91
CA THR A 39 -0.99 -3.34 10.03
C THR A 39 -0.74 -2.24 8.99
N HIS A 40 0.51 -1.84 8.78
CA HIS A 40 0.87 -0.86 7.76
C HIS A 40 0.56 -1.34 6.34
N LEU A 41 0.78 -2.63 6.06
CA LEU A 41 0.42 -3.26 4.80
C LEU A 41 -1.08 -3.26 4.56
N ALA A 42 -1.87 -3.68 5.55
CA ALA A 42 -3.33 -3.75 5.44
C ALA A 42 -3.95 -2.36 5.25
N LEU A 43 -3.59 -1.40 6.11
CA LEU A 43 -4.07 -0.02 6.00
C LEU A 43 -3.59 0.66 4.72
N GLY A 44 -2.35 0.39 4.30
CA GLY A 44 -1.78 0.91 3.05
C GLY A 44 -2.53 0.40 1.82
N PHE A 45 -2.88 -0.88 1.78
CA PHE A 45 -3.69 -1.46 0.71
C PHE A 45 -5.09 -0.85 0.65
N ILE A 46 -5.77 -0.71 1.80
CA ILE A 46 -7.10 -0.08 1.88
C ILE A 46 -7.03 1.39 1.41
N ALA A 47 -6.03 2.15 1.86
CA ALA A 47 -5.84 3.54 1.45
C ALA A 47 -5.55 3.68 -0.05
N ALA A 48 -4.71 2.81 -0.62
CA ALA A 48 -4.44 2.79 -2.07
C ALA A 48 -5.70 2.44 -2.88
N GLY A 49 -6.52 1.51 -2.39
CA GLY A 49 -7.84 1.18 -2.93
C GLY A 49 -8.78 2.38 -3.01
N LEU A 50 -8.96 3.07 -1.87
CA LEU A 50 -9.83 4.25 -1.80
C LEU A 50 -9.30 5.40 -2.66
N GLY A 51 -7.98 5.65 -2.61
CA GLY A 51 -7.35 6.73 -3.37
C GLY A 51 -7.35 6.50 -4.88
N ALA A 52 -7.33 5.25 -5.35
CA ALA A 52 -7.38 4.94 -6.77
C ALA A 52 -8.79 5.10 -7.39
N VAL A 53 -9.84 5.12 -6.55
CA VAL A 53 -11.24 5.24 -6.98
C VAL A 53 -11.75 6.70 -6.89
N ALA A 54 -11.16 7.52 -6.02
CA ALA A 54 -11.50 8.93 -5.82
C ALA A 54 -11.12 9.82 -7.03
#